data_AF-A0A1V6FCN4-F1
#
_entry.id   AF-A0A1V6FCN4-F1
#
_cell.length_a   1.000
_cell.length_b   1.000
_cell.length_c   1.000
_cell.angle_alpha   90.00
_cell.angle_beta   90.00
_cell.angle_gamma   90.00
#
_symmetry.space_group_name_H-M   'P 1'
#
loop_
_entity.id
_entity.type
_entity.pdbx_description
1 polymer ?
#
loop_
_entity_poly.entity_id
_entity_poly.type
_entity_poly.pdbx_seq_one_letter_code
_entity_poly.pdbx_strand_id
1 'polypeptide(L)'
;MAYVMDNIIHIAFFASLSLFIITLIFQLSLYRYKQDRKYSFRNELPFELVQGADIKFINYHYVLLFLVTIANLLFAFKYLQHIYSWYEYLLVGALALSSIMLYLLFFVKVYEIKKHIIVVIIQALTVVTSYFAFGLYAHISPFGKQNIVFGIVGYIFAVFGILVLLNPKLSKWPIMDKVLQQDGTVLILRPRYFLLALYEWGFIAAQFLLMIIMYAYLFV
;
A
#
# COMPACT_ATOMS: atom_id res chain seq x y z
N MET A 1 -9.93 -28.24 13.61
CA MET A 1 -10.09 -26.76 13.53
C MET A 1 -8.83 -26.06 13.04
N ALA A 2 -7.62 -26.39 13.53
CA ALA A 2 -6.35 -25.81 13.07
C ALA A 2 -6.14 -25.88 11.53
N TYR A 3 -6.35 -27.06 10.93
CA TYR A 3 -6.22 -27.28 9.48
C TYR A 3 -7.10 -26.36 8.60
N VAL A 4 -8.27 -25.95 9.08
CA VAL A 4 -9.18 -25.08 8.30
C VAL A 4 -8.72 -23.63 8.37
N MET A 5 -8.11 -23.19 9.49
CA MET A 5 -7.56 -21.85 9.61
C MET A 5 -6.35 -21.66 8.69
N ASP A 6 -5.47 -22.65 8.58
CA ASP A 6 -4.27 -22.57 7.75
C ASP A 6 -4.63 -22.42 6.26
N ASN A 7 -5.66 -23.15 5.80
CA ASN A 7 -6.17 -23.02 4.44
C ASN A 7 -6.68 -21.61 4.10
N ILE A 8 -7.36 -20.95 5.05
CA ILE A 8 -7.90 -19.60 4.83
C ILE A 8 -6.75 -18.59 4.68
N ILE A 9 -5.69 -18.70 5.49
CA ILE A 9 -4.52 -17.81 5.41
C ILE A 9 -3.83 -17.98 4.06
N HIS A 10 -3.64 -19.21 3.59
CA HIS A 10 -3.07 -19.48 2.27
C HIS A 10 -3.91 -18.88 1.14
N ILE A 11 -5.23 -19.13 1.16
CA ILE A 11 -6.14 -18.59 0.15
C ILE A 11 -6.11 -17.06 0.17
N ALA A 12 -6.21 -16.43 1.34
CA ALA A 12 -6.20 -14.98 1.48
C ALA A 12 -4.88 -14.36 0.98
N PHE A 13 -3.75 -14.96 1.32
CA PHE A 13 -2.42 -14.52 0.87
C PHE A 13 -2.29 -14.59 -0.66
N PHE A 14 -2.54 -15.76 -1.27
CA PHE A 14 -2.38 -15.94 -2.71
C PHE A 14 -3.44 -15.18 -3.50
N ALA A 15 -4.68 -15.10 -3.01
CA ALA A 15 -5.73 -14.30 -3.63
C ALA A 15 -5.35 -12.82 -3.63
N SER A 16 -4.88 -12.28 -2.50
CA SER A 16 -4.49 -10.88 -2.40
C SER A 16 -3.38 -10.52 -3.39
N LEU A 17 -2.27 -11.29 -3.41
CA LEU A 17 -1.16 -11.04 -4.34
C LEU A 17 -1.58 -11.20 -5.80
N SER A 18 -2.24 -12.31 -6.14
CA SER A 18 -2.59 -12.61 -7.52
C SER A 18 -3.61 -11.61 -8.06
N LEU A 19 -4.65 -11.29 -7.28
CA LEU A 19 -5.65 -10.29 -7.69
C LEU A 19 -5.02 -8.92 -7.82
N PHE A 20 -4.10 -8.52 -6.94
CA PHE A 20 -3.42 -7.24 -7.05
C PHE A 20 -2.56 -7.15 -8.32
N ILE A 21 -1.79 -8.21 -8.63
CA ILE A 21 -0.99 -8.30 -9.86
C ILE A 21 -1.88 -8.26 -11.10
N ILE A 22 -2.96 -9.04 -11.13
CA ILE A 22 -3.94 -9.04 -12.22
C ILE A 22 -4.54 -7.64 -12.39
N THR A 23 -4.91 -6.99 -11.28
CA THR A 23 -5.45 -5.62 -11.28
C THR A 23 -4.44 -4.66 -11.91
N LEU A 24 -3.17 -4.70 -11.50
CA LEU A 24 -2.13 -3.84 -12.06
C LEU A 24 -1.93 -4.09 -13.55
N ILE A 25 -1.77 -5.34 -13.99
CA ILE A 25 -1.56 -5.68 -15.41
C ILE A 25 -2.74 -5.19 -16.25
N PHE A 26 -3.96 -5.46 -15.80
CA PHE A 26 -5.17 -5.06 -16.49
C PHE A 26 -5.24 -3.54 -16.64
N GLN A 27 -4.99 -2.79 -15.56
CA GLN A 27 -5.08 -1.34 -15.59
C GLN A 27 -3.95 -0.66 -16.36
N LEU A 28 -2.72 -1.15 -16.24
CA LEU A 28 -1.59 -0.64 -17.03
C LEU A 28 -1.84 -0.81 -18.53
N SER A 29 -2.45 -1.94 -18.91
CA SER A 29 -2.82 -2.23 -20.30
C SER A 29 -3.89 -1.26 -20.80
N LEU A 30 -4.96 -1.05 -20.02
CA LEU A 30 -6.03 -0.11 -20.35
C LEU A 30 -5.55 1.35 -20.39
N TYR A 31 -4.71 1.74 -19.44
CA TYR A 31 -4.10 3.06 -19.39
C TYR A 31 -3.31 3.31 -20.66
N ARG A 32 -2.44 2.36 -21.06
CA ARG A 32 -1.64 2.47 -22.28
C ARG A 32 -2.52 2.55 -23.52
N TYR A 33 -3.60 1.75 -23.57
CA TYR A 33 -4.54 1.76 -24.69
C TYR A 33 -5.24 3.11 -24.85
N LYS A 34 -5.68 3.74 -23.75
CA LYS A 34 -6.45 5.00 -23.81
C LYS A 34 -5.58 6.25 -23.91
N GLN A 35 -4.44 6.28 -23.21
CA GLN A 35 -3.57 7.46 -23.13
C GLN A 35 -2.48 7.47 -24.20
N ASP A 36 -2.35 6.39 -24.98
CA ASP A 36 -1.29 6.16 -25.98
C ASP A 36 0.14 6.41 -25.44
N ARG A 37 0.33 6.21 -24.12
CA ARG A 37 1.61 6.38 -23.44
C ARG A 37 1.77 5.38 -22.31
N LYS A 38 3.03 5.11 -21.95
CA LYS A 38 3.35 4.21 -20.84
C LYS A 38 3.12 4.91 -19.50
N TYR A 39 2.50 4.20 -18.57
CA TYR A 39 2.35 4.66 -17.18
C TYR A 39 3.71 4.73 -16.48
N SER A 40 3.95 5.77 -15.70
CA SER A 40 5.19 5.97 -14.95
C SER A 40 4.95 5.99 -13.45
N PHE A 41 5.26 4.88 -12.78
CA PHE A 41 5.20 4.76 -11.31
C PHE A 41 6.01 5.83 -10.54
N ARG A 42 6.98 6.45 -11.20
CA ARG A 42 7.82 7.50 -10.59
C ARG A 42 7.14 8.86 -10.57
N ASN A 43 6.16 9.07 -11.45
CA ASN A 43 5.55 10.37 -11.70
C ASN A 43 4.02 10.36 -11.59
N GLU A 44 3.40 9.19 -11.57
CA GLU A 44 1.96 9.05 -11.65
C GLU A 44 1.41 8.32 -10.43
N LEU A 45 0.26 8.78 -10.00
CA LEU A 45 -0.35 8.36 -8.73
C LEU A 45 -1.28 7.16 -8.97
N PRO A 46 -1.48 6.29 -7.97
CA PRO A 46 -2.40 5.16 -8.03
C PRO A 46 -3.77 5.50 -8.62
N PHE A 47 -4.42 6.59 -8.19
CA PHE A 47 -5.73 6.97 -8.75
C PHE A 47 -5.65 7.41 -10.23
N GLU A 48 -4.51 7.92 -10.71
CA GLU A 48 -4.34 8.33 -12.11
C GLU A 48 -4.34 7.13 -13.04
N LEU A 49 -3.88 5.98 -12.53
CA LEU A 49 -3.97 4.71 -13.26
C LEU A 49 -5.43 4.37 -13.58
N VAL A 50 -6.34 4.63 -12.63
CA VAL A 50 -7.79 4.38 -12.75
C VAL A 50 -8.44 5.38 -13.69
N GLN A 51 -8.14 6.68 -13.51
CA GLN A 51 -8.74 7.74 -14.33
C GLN A 51 -8.22 7.73 -15.77
N GLY A 52 -6.99 7.28 -15.96
CA GLY A 52 -6.38 7.12 -17.26
C GLY A 52 -7.01 6.00 -18.09
N ALA A 53 -7.76 5.08 -17.48
CA ALA A 53 -8.51 4.01 -18.15
C ALA A 53 -9.87 4.50 -18.68
N ASP A 54 -10.47 3.74 -19.62
CA ASP A 54 -11.80 4.06 -20.15
C ASP A 54 -12.86 3.98 -19.03
N ILE A 55 -13.82 4.90 -19.05
CA ILE A 55 -14.89 5.03 -18.05
C ILE A 55 -15.66 3.70 -17.91
N LYS A 56 -15.82 2.97 -19.02
CA LYS A 56 -16.47 1.65 -19.05
C LYS A 56 -15.79 0.62 -18.15
N PHE A 57 -14.47 0.75 -17.92
CA PHE A 57 -13.68 -0.21 -17.16
C PHE A 57 -13.41 0.20 -15.70
N ILE A 58 -13.80 1.42 -15.31
CA ILE A 58 -13.57 1.95 -13.95
C ILE A 58 -14.27 1.09 -12.89
N ASN A 59 -15.48 0.60 -13.16
CA ASN A 59 -16.20 -0.22 -12.18
C ASN A 59 -15.47 -1.55 -11.91
N TYR A 60 -14.94 -2.19 -12.95
CA TYR A 60 -14.15 -3.42 -12.80
C TYR A 60 -12.89 -3.18 -11.97
N HIS A 61 -12.27 -2.01 -12.11
CA HIS A 61 -11.13 -1.64 -11.28
C HIS A 61 -11.49 -1.64 -9.78
N TYR A 62 -12.55 -0.92 -9.41
CA TYR A 62 -12.94 -0.82 -8.01
C TYR A 62 -13.40 -2.16 -7.44
N VAL A 63 -14.09 -2.99 -8.23
CA VAL A 63 -14.45 -4.36 -7.81
C VAL A 63 -13.20 -5.20 -7.56
N LEU A 64 -12.23 -5.18 -8.46
CA LEU A 64 -10.99 -5.94 -8.29
C LEU A 64 -10.20 -5.47 -7.05
N LEU A 65 -10.04 -4.16 -6.86
CA LEU A 65 -9.40 -3.61 -5.66
C LEU A 65 -10.17 -3.92 -4.38
N PHE A 66 -11.49 -3.91 -4.43
CA PHE A 66 -12.32 -4.31 -3.31
C PHE A 66 -12.09 -5.77 -2.93
N LEU A 67 -11.99 -6.67 -3.91
CA LEU A 67 -11.64 -8.07 -3.67
C LEU A 67 -10.22 -8.23 -3.09
N VAL A 68 -9.24 -7.47 -3.59
CA VAL A 68 -7.89 -7.41 -2.99
C VAL A 68 -7.95 -6.96 -1.53
N THR A 69 -8.77 -5.95 -1.24
CA THR A 69 -8.94 -5.41 0.11
C THR A 69 -9.58 -6.43 1.04
N ILE A 70 -10.62 -7.14 0.59
CA ILE A 70 -11.21 -8.25 1.35
C ILE A 70 -10.19 -9.34 1.62
N ALA A 71 -9.40 -9.74 0.61
CA ALA A 71 -8.37 -10.76 0.79
C ALA A 71 -7.31 -10.33 1.82
N ASN A 72 -6.85 -9.07 1.78
CA ASN A 72 -5.94 -8.53 2.79
C ASN A 72 -6.56 -8.46 4.19
N LEU A 73 -7.83 -8.08 4.31
CA LEU A 73 -8.55 -8.08 5.58
C LEU A 73 -8.68 -9.50 6.16
N LEU A 74 -9.04 -10.46 5.32
CA LEU A 74 -9.11 -11.87 5.73
C LEU A 74 -7.75 -12.38 6.19
N PHE A 75 -6.66 -12.03 5.49
CA PHE A 75 -5.32 -12.34 5.93
C PHE A 75 -5.04 -11.73 7.30
N ALA A 76 -5.28 -10.42 7.49
CA ALA A 76 -5.01 -9.71 8.74
C ALA A 76 -5.76 -10.33 9.94
N PHE A 77 -7.07 -10.60 9.80
CA PHE A 77 -7.89 -11.14 10.88
C PHE A 77 -7.66 -12.63 11.16
N LYS A 78 -7.16 -13.39 10.17
CA LYS A 78 -6.87 -14.83 10.34
C LYS A 78 -5.41 -15.12 10.64
N TYR A 79 -4.52 -14.15 10.48
CA TYR A 79 -3.09 -14.30 10.74
C TYR A 79 -2.80 -14.74 12.18
N LEU A 80 -3.46 -14.12 13.17
CA LEU A 80 -3.38 -14.53 14.57
C LEU A 80 -4.62 -15.34 14.95
N GLN A 81 -4.41 -16.58 15.42
CA GLN A 81 -5.51 -17.40 15.92
C GLN A 81 -6.12 -16.80 17.19
N HIS A 82 -5.27 -16.31 18.08
CA HIS A 82 -5.63 -15.76 19.38
C HIS A 82 -4.80 -14.50 19.62
N ILE A 83 -5.41 -13.51 20.28
CA ILE A 83 -4.78 -12.23 20.62
C ILE A 83 -4.66 -12.14 22.13
N TYR A 84 -3.44 -11.89 22.61
CA TYR A 84 -3.10 -11.85 24.03
C TYR A 84 -2.44 -10.55 24.42
N SER A 85 -1.64 -9.96 23.53
CA SER A 85 -0.84 -8.77 23.83
C SER A 85 -1.29 -7.54 23.04
N TRP A 86 -1.03 -6.35 23.58
CA TRP A 86 -1.42 -5.08 22.95
C TRP A 86 -0.83 -4.90 21.54
N TYR A 87 0.39 -5.38 21.30
CA TYR A 87 1.06 -5.25 19.99
C TYR A 87 0.42 -6.13 18.91
N GLU A 88 -0.27 -7.20 19.28
CA GLU A 88 -1.01 -8.06 18.35
C GLU A 88 -2.31 -7.39 17.88
N TYR A 89 -3.04 -6.73 18.79
CA TYR A 89 -4.17 -5.87 18.41
C TYR A 89 -3.72 -4.76 17.46
N LEU A 90 -2.58 -4.14 17.77
CA LEU A 90 -2.02 -3.07 16.96
C LEU A 90 -1.56 -3.59 15.59
N LEU A 91 -1.01 -4.79 15.49
CA LEU A 91 -0.67 -5.44 14.21
C LEU A 91 -1.91 -5.67 13.35
N VAL A 92 -2.92 -6.37 13.88
CA VAL A 92 -4.14 -6.70 13.12
C VAL A 92 -4.90 -5.42 12.74
N GLY A 93 -5.04 -4.48 13.68
CA GLY A 93 -5.72 -3.20 13.45
C GLY A 93 -5.02 -2.35 12.39
N ALA A 94 -3.68 -2.24 12.45
CA ALA A 94 -2.91 -1.48 11.47
C ALA A 94 -2.95 -2.16 10.08
N LEU A 95 -2.87 -3.49 10.01
CA LEU A 95 -3.00 -4.21 8.74
C LEU A 95 -4.38 -4.04 8.11
N ALA A 96 -5.43 -4.15 8.92
CA ALA A 96 -6.79 -3.93 8.45
C ALA A 96 -6.99 -2.49 7.94
N LEU A 97 -6.51 -1.49 8.69
CA LEU A 97 -6.62 -0.10 8.29
C LEU A 97 -5.80 0.20 7.03
N SER A 98 -4.58 -0.34 6.90
CA SER A 98 -3.77 -0.22 5.68
C SER A 98 -4.43 -0.84 4.46
N SER A 99 -5.22 -1.90 4.64
CA SER A 99 -5.98 -2.54 3.56
C SER A 99 -7.10 -1.62 3.05
N ILE A 100 -7.80 -0.95 3.97
CA ILE A 100 -8.85 0.01 3.63
C ILE A 100 -8.24 1.25 2.96
N MET A 101 -7.13 1.76 3.50
CA MET A 101 -6.44 2.92 2.94
C MET A 101 -5.84 2.63 1.57
N LEU A 102 -5.34 1.41 1.30
CA LEU A 102 -4.96 0.95 -0.03
C LEU A 102 -6.11 1.14 -1.03
N TYR A 103 -7.33 0.70 -0.71
CA TYR A 103 -8.49 0.93 -1.57
C TYR A 103 -8.76 2.42 -1.80
N LEU A 104 -8.71 3.23 -0.73
CA LEU A 104 -8.96 4.67 -0.81
C LEU A 104 -7.90 5.42 -1.63
N LEU A 105 -6.65 4.97 -1.69
CA LEU A 105 -5.61 5.60 -2.52
C LEU A 105 -5.95 5.59 -4.01
N PHE A 106 -6.63 4.55 -4.49
CA PHE A 106 -7.08 4.47 -5.89
C PHE A 106 -8.40 5.18 -6.14
N PHE A 107 -9.18 5.45 -5.08
CA PHE A 107 -10.51 6.07 -5.17
C PHE A 107 -10.46 7.61 -5.00
N VAL A 108 -9.71 8.11 -4.03
CA VAL A 108 -9.68 9.53 -3.66
C VAL A 108 -8.79 10.31 -4.63
N LYS A 109 -9.43 11.17 -5.42
CA LYS A 109 -8.77 12.00 -6.45
C LYS A 109 -7.97 13.14 -5.82
N VAL A 110 -6.88 13.55 -6.47
CA VAL A 110 -6.05 14.71 -6.05
C VAL A 110 -6.79 16.06 -6.05
N TYR A 111 -7.90 16.21 -6.79
CA TYR A 111 -8.71 17.45 -6.74
C TYR A 111 -9.15 17.80 -5.31
N GLU A 112 -9.24 16.81 -4.42
CA GLU A 112 -9.46 16.99 -3.00
C GLU A 112 -8.13 16.83 -2.22
N ILE A 113 -7.15 17.70 -2.51
CA ILE A 113 -5.77 17.65 -2.01
C ILE A 113 -5.71 17.28 -0.52
N LYS A 114 -6.50 17.96 0.33
CA LYS A 114 -6.53 17.70 1.78
C LYS A 114 -6.93 16.25 2.12
N LYS A 115 -7.97 15.72 1.47
CA LYS A 115 -8.45 14.36 1.73
C LYS A 115 -7.45 13.32 1.24
N HIS A 116 -6.87 13.53 0.05
CA HIS A 116 -5.88 12.63 -0.50
C HIS A 116 -4.61 12.56 0.39
N ILE A 117 -4.08 13.72 0.84
CA ILE A 117 -2.95 13.74 1.79
C ILE A 117 -3.27 12.93 3.04
N ILE A 118 -4.46 13.11 3.63
CA ILE A 118 -4.85 12.39 4.84
C ILE A 118 -4.81 10.88 4.59
N VAL A 119 -5.36 10.41 3.48
CA VAL A 119 -5.32 8.98 3.11
C VAL A 119 -3.87 8.50 2.95
N VAL A 120 -3.00 9.25 2.27
CA VAL A 120 -1.59 8.88 2.08
C VAL A 120 -0.85 8.80 3.42
N ILE A 121 -1.05 9.76 4.31
CA ILE A 121 -0.41 9.78 5.63
C ILE A 121 -0.90 8.62 6.48
N ILE A 122 -2.22 8.38 6.53
CA ILE A 122 -2.78 7.26 7.31
C ILE A 122 -2.30 5.92 6.72
N GLN A 123 -2.24 5.77 5.39
CA GLN A 123 -1.68 4.58 4.76
C GLN A 123 -0.22 4.36 5.21
N ALA A 124 0.61 5.38 5.09
CA ALA A 124 2.02 5.25 5.44
C ALA A 124 2.22 4.94 6.93
N LEU A 125 1.49 5.63 7.81
CA LEU A 125 1.54 5.39 9.26
C LEU A 125 1.08 3.98 9.60
N THR A 126 0.01 3.49 8.99
CA THR A 126 -0.49 2.13 9.25
C THR A 126 0.49 1.07 8.79
N VAL A 127 1.09 1.21 7.60
CA VAL A 127 2.13 0.29 7.12
C VAL A 127 3.34 0.28 8.06
N VAL A 128 3.86 1.45 8.46
CA VAL A 128 4.97 1.56 9.42
C VAL A 128 4.62 0.91 10.75
N THR A 129 3.42 1.18 11.25
CA THR A 129 2.90 0.64 12.50
C THR A 129 2.80 -0.89 12.42
N SER A 130 2.33 -1.45 11.31
CA SER A 130 2.29 -2.89 11.08
C SER A 130 3.68 -3.53 11.09
N TYR A 131 4.69 -2.90 10.45
CA TYR A 131 6.07 -3.39 10.50
C TYR A 131 6.64 -3.40 11.92
N PHE A 132 6.40 -2.33 12.69
CA PHE A 132 6.85 -2.24 14.08
C PHE A 132 6.17 -3.29 14.97
N ALA A 133 4.85 -3.44 14.83
CA ALA A 133 4.05 -4.40 15.56
C ALA A 133 4.42 -5.84 15.23
N PHE A 134 4.66 -6.13 13.95
CA PHE A 134 5.17 -7.42 13.50
C PHE A 134 6.55 -7.69 14.08
N GLY A 135 7.44 -6.68 14.12
CA GLY A 135 8.75 -6.79 14.75
C GLY A 135 8.65 -7.20 16.23
N LEU A 136 7.77 -6.54 17.00
CA LEU A 136 7.48 -6.90 18.39
C LEU A 136 6.90 -8.31 18.51
N TYR A 137 5.94 -8.66 17.64
CA TYR A 137 5.34 -9.98 17.63
C TYR A 137 6.36 -11.09 17.37
N ALA A 138 7.21 -10.94 16.35
CA ALA A 138 8.23 -11.92 16.00
C ALA A 138 9.32 -12.03 17.08
N HIS A 139 9.65 -10.94 17.77
CA HIS A 139 10.70 -10.92 18.80
C HIS A 139 10.20 -11.47 20.15
N ILE A 140 9.02 -11.08 20.60
CA ILE A 140 8.54 -11.32 21.99
C ILE A 140 7.49 -12.44 22.06
N SER A 141 7.11 -13.04 20.92
CA SER A 141 5.99 -13.98 20.80
C SER A 141 5.82 -14.91 22.03
N PRO A 142 4.65 -14.90 22.68
CA PRO A 142 4.41 -15.70 23.89
C PRO A 142 4.22 -17.20 23.56
N PHE A 143 4.12 -17.56 22.28
CA PHE A 143 3.94 -18.95 21.80
C PHE A 143 5.25 -19.69 21.53
N GLY A 144 6.40 -19.14 21.97
CA GLY A 144 7.70 -19.79 21.80
C GLY A 144 8.21 -19.86 20.36
N LYS A 145 7.55 -19.19 19.40
CA LYS A 145 7.99 -19.05 18.00
C LYS A 145 8.87 -17.81 17.77
N GLN A 146 9.61 -17.38 18.78
CA GLN A 146 10.40 -16.15 18.69
C GLN A 146 11.46 -16.27 17.59
N ASN A 147 11.51 -15.30 16.70
CA ASN A 147 12.52 -15.21 15.65
C ASN A 147 13.05 -13.78 15.55
N ILE A 148 14.23 -13.57 16.13
CA ILE A 148 14.86 -12.26 16.22
C ILE A 148 15.20 -11.68 14.84
N VAL A 149 15.47 -12.52 13.84
CA VAL A 149 15.81 -12.08 12.49
C VAL A 149 14.61 -11.38 11.85
N PHE A 150 13.43 -12.00 11.90
CA PHE A 150 12.19 -11.39 11.42
C PHE A 150 11.82 -10.14 12.24
N GLY A 151 12.10 -10.15 13.54
CA GLY A 151 11.96 -8.99 14.42
C GLY A 151 12.78 -7.79 13.95
N ILE A 152 14.09 -7.99 13.74
CA ILE A 152 15.03 -6.97 13.25
C ILE A 152 14.60 -6.44 11.89
N VAL A 153 14.23 -7.32 10.95
CA VAL A 153 13.72 -6.91 9.64
C VAL A 153 12.51 -5.99 9.80
N GLY A 154 11.55 -6.36 10.64
CA GLY A 154 10.37 -5.55 10.95
C GLY A 154 10.74 -4.14 11.43
N TYR A 155 11.65 -4.05 12.40
CA TYR A 155 12.09 -2.76 12.94
C TYR A 155 12.84 -1.90 11.94
N ILE A 156 13.71 -2.50 11.12
CA ILE A 156 14.46 -1.78 10.08
C ILE A 156 13.50 -1.11 9.09
N PHE A 157 12.51 -1.85 8.59
CA PHE A 157 11.51 -1.30 7.67
C PHE A 157 10.64 -0.22 8.33
N ALA A 158 10.28 -0.38 9.61
CA ALA A 158 9.56 0.65 10.35
C ALA A 158 10.38 1.94 10.47
N VAL A 159 11.66 1.85 10.83
CA VAL A 159 12.56 3.01 10.93
C VAL A 159 12.71 3.71 9.58
N PHE A 160 12.96 2.96 8.50
CA PHE A 160 13.03 3.54 7.17
C PHE A 160 11.74 4.24 6.75
N GLY A 161 10.58 3.65 7.05
CA GLY A 161 9.29 4.27 6.75
C GLY A 161 9.05 5.56 7.53
N ILE A 162 9.48 5.64 8.79
CA ILE A 162 9.44 6.89 9.58
C ILE A 162 10.37 7.94 8.97
N LEU A 163 11.60 7.58 8.62
CA LEU A 163 12.56 8.50 8.01
C LEU A 163 12.03 9.07 6.68
N VAL A 164 11.34 8.24 5.89
CA VAL A 164 10.66 8.67 4.68
C VAL A 164 9.56 9.69 4.99
N LEU A 165 8.73 9.45 6.00
CA LEU A 165 7.65 10.36 6.40
C LEU A 165 8.15 11.70 6.94
N LEU A 166 9.31 11.71 7.58
CA LEU A 166 9.95 12.93 8.10
C LEU A 166 10.67 13.74 7.01
N ASN A 167 10.67 13.29 5.75
CA ASN A 167 11.37 14.00 4.68
C ASN A 167 10.71 15.37 4.40
N PRO A 168 11.41 16.51 4.63
CA PRO A 168 10.83 17.84 4.49
C PRO A 168 10.43 18.17 3.05
N LYS A 169 10.97 17.46 2.05
CA LYS A 169 10.59 17.61 0.64
C LYS A 169 9.14 17.18 0.38
N LEU A 170 8.53 16.39 1.28
CA LEU A 170 7.11 16.09 1.23
C LEU A 170 6.26 17.34 1.37
N SER A 171 6.64 18.35 2.16
CA SER A 171 5.80 19.54 2.35
C SER A 171 5.65 20.41 1.09
N LYS A 172 6.60 20.30 0.15
CA LYS A 172 6.66 21.08 -1.10
C LYS A 172 5.97 20.39 -2.27
N TRP A 173 5.36 19.23 -2.05
CA TRP A 173 4.74 18.40 -3.08
C TRP A 173 3.61 19.05 -3.92
N PRO A 174 2.80 20.02 -3.42
CA PRO A 174 1.74 20.61 -4.24
C PRO A 174 2.26 21.68 -5.23
N ILE A 175 3.55 22.04 -5.14
CA ILE A 175 4.15 23.07 -5.99
C ILE A 175 4.43 22.43 -7.34
N MET A 176 3.47 22.54 -8.27
CA MET A 176 3.72 22.24 -9.67
C MET A 176 4.57 23.37 -10.26
N ASP A 177 5.69 23.03 -10.90
CA ASP A 177 6.58 24.03 -11.50
C ASP A 177 5.83 24.73 -12.64
N LYS A 178 5.53 26.02 -12.43
CA LYS A 178 4.97 26.89 -13.45
C LYS A 178 6.13 27.44 -14.27
N VAL A 179 6.29 26.95 -15.49
CA VAL A 179 7.26 27.49 -16.44
C VAL A 179 6.52 28.48 -17.34
N LEU A 180 6.89 29.75 -17.24
CA LEU A 180 6.49 30.78 -18.20
C LEU A 180 7.24 30.53 -19.51
N GLN A 181 6.53 30.18 -20.57
CA GLN A 181 7.10 30.20 -21.92
C GLN A 181 7.28 31.65 -22.39
N GLN A 182 8.21 31.86 -23.32
CA GLN A 182 8.50 33.17 -23.93
C GLN A 182 7.27 33.81 -24.60
N ASP A 183 6.26 33.01 -24.92
CA ASP A 183 5.00 33.42 -25.56
C ASP A 183 3.91 33.87 -24.56
N GLY A 184 4.25 33.95 -23.26
CA GLY A 184 3.31 34.34 -22.19
C GLY A 184 2.37 33.22 -21.71
N THR A 185 2.44 32.02 -22.32
CA THR A 185 1.73 30.83 -21.85
C THR A 185 2.39 30.25 -20.60
N VAL A 186 1.59 30.05 -19.55
CA VAL A 186 2.03 29.37 -18.31
C VAL A 186 1.85 27.87 -18.51
N LEU A 187 2.94 27.14 -18.76
CA LEU A 187 2.92 25.69 -18.75
C LEU A 187 3.13 25.19 -17.33
N ILE A 188 2.16 24.43 -16.83
CA ILE A 188 2.26 23.71 -15.56
C ILE A 188 2.89 22.36 -15.88
N LEU A 189 4.20 22.22 -15.67
CA LEU A 189 4.93 20.99 -15.95
C LEU A 189 5.10 20.18 -14.65
N ARG A 190 4.86 18.87 -14.73
CA ARG A 190 5.12 17.97 -13.61
C ARG A 190 6.64 17.66 -13.56
N PRO A 191 7.29 17.71 -12.38
CA PRO A 191 8.70 17.37 -12.26
C PRO A 191 8.96 15.92 -12.70
N ARG A 192 10.20 15.65 -13.16
CA ARG A 192 10.62 14.32 -13.64
C ARG A 192 10.53 13.20 -12.60
N TYR A 193 10.51 13.55 -11.31
CA TYR A 193 10.27 12.66 -10.19
C TYR A 193 9.22 13.28 -9.28
N PHE A 194 8.05 12.67 -9.22
CA PHE A 194 6.99 13.11 -8.31
C PHE A 194 7.12 12.32 -7.00
N LEU A 195 7.74 12.95 -5.99
CA LEU A 195 8.05 12.29 -4.72
C LEU A 195 6.83 11.64 -4.07
N LEU A 196 5.66 12.28 -4.15
CA LEU A 196 4.43 11.71 -3.59
C LEU A 196 4.06 10.38 -4.26
N ALA A 197 4.12 10.29 -5.60
CA ALA A 197 3.85 9.04 -6.32
C ALA A 197 4.81 7.92 -5.92
N LEU A 198 6.11 8.25 -5.80
CA LEU A 198 7.10 7.29 -5.32
C LEU A 198 6.78 6.76 -3.92
N TYR A 199 6.30 7.61 -3.02
CA TYR A 199 5.93 7.18 -1.68
C TYR A 199 4.66 6.35 -1.65
N GLU A 200 3.62 6.73 -2.39
CA GLU A 200 2.39 5.94 -2.45
C GLU A 200 2.68 4.53 -2.98
N TRP A 201 3.35 4.43 -4.13
CA TRP A 201 3.74 3.13 -4.68
C TRP A 201 4.72 2.38 -3.77
N GLY A 202 5.63 3.09 -3.11
CA GLY A 202 6.56 2.52 -2.14
C GLY A 202 5.86 1.91 -0.93
N PHE A 203 4.88 2.60 -0.34
CA PHE A 203 4.12 2.08 0.79
C PHE A 203 3.15 0.97 0.39
N ILE A 204 2.56 1.03 -0.80
CA ILE A 204 1.80 -0.09 -1.37
C ILE A 204 2.70 -1.33 -1.50
N ALA A 205 3.89 -1.18 -2.10
CA ALA A 205 4.84 -2.28 -2.23
C ALA A 205 5.30 -2.81 -0.86
N ALA A 206 5.56 -1.92 0.11
CA ALA A 206 5.94 -2.27 1.46
C ALA A 206 4.83 -3.05 2.19
N GLN A 207 3.55 -2.73 1.97
CA GLN A 207 2.43 -3.49 2.53
C GLN A 207 2.41 -4.95 2.03
N PHE A 208 2.55 -5.17 0.72
CA PHE A 208 2.60 -6.52 0.16
C PHE A 208 3.87 -7.26 0.57
N LEU A 209 5.00 -6.57 0.67
CA LEU A 209 6.24 -7.14 1.19
C LEU A 209 6.09 -7.61 2.63
N LEU A 210 5.42 -6.84 3.49
CA LEU A 210 5.14 -7.23 4.87
C LEU A 210 4.30 -8.52 4.89
N MET A 211 3.27 -8.59 4.04
CA MET A 211 2.42 -9.77 3.93
C MET A 211 3.22 -11.03 3.52
N ILE A 212 4.19 -10.90 2.61
CA ILE A 212 5.11 -11.97 2.22
C ILE A 212 6.01 -12.38 3.40
N ILE A 213 6.59 -11.42 4.11
CA ILE A 213 7.45 -11.68 5.28
C ILE A 213 6.65 -12.39 6.39
N MET A 214 5.43 -11.94 6.66
CA MET A 214 4.52 -12.55 7.63
C MET A 214 4.14 -13.98 7.24
N TYR A 215 3.84 -14.22 5.96
CA TYR A 215 3.55 -15.55 5.45
C TYR A 215 4.77 -16.47 5.61
N ALA A 216 5.96 -15.99 5.24
CA ALA A 216 7.20 -16.75 5.41
C ALA A 216 7.45 -17.10 6.88
N TYR A 217 7.28 -16.15 7.81
CA TYR A 217 7.45 -16.39 9.25
C TYR A 217 6.54 -17.52 9.79
N LEU A 218 5.34 -17.70 9.24
CA LEU A 218 4.42 -18.75 9.69
C LEU A 218 4.69 -20.13 9.09
N PHE A 219 5.15 -20.18 7.83
CA PHE A 219 5.14 -21.41 7.02
C PHE A 219 6.49 -21.86 6.47
N VAL A 220 7.56 -21.06 6.64
CA VAL A 220 8.93 -21.36 6.23
C VAL A 220 9.82 -21.43 7.47
#